data_AF-S9QLV1-F1
#
_entry.id   AF-S9QLV1-F1
#
_cell.length_a   1.000
_cell.length_b   1.000
_cell.length_c   1.000
_cell.angle_alpha   90.00
_cell.angle_beta   90.00
_cell.angle_gamma   90.00
#
_symmetry.space_group_name_H-M   'P 1'
#
loop_
_entity.id
_entity.type
_entity.pdbx_description
1 polymer ?
#
loop_
_entity_poly.entity_id
_entity_poly.type
_entity_poly.pdbx_seq_one_letter_code
_entity_poly.pdbx_strand_id
1 'polypeptide(L)'
;MKLKLLLWPLGIFLTGVLVAFATTLFLTVSFEDVLLKKKQIHAGHLNAPWPGKAYAYYKPTGQFVSTPLCSKEQTEVSISKLPETVEAHNKLGLQFAQAMAYVTGTLGVSGDGGFEVKAVSLVMPFEKQFSTTSQTAYLEYCLQDVVDTAAHPDYLVLMVTNVYFAENESTGLPEGKMVGFNPKPITFNYCDPAANAADCDFEQVSVDYYDARWVTRVKDFLDLISIS
;
A
#
# COMPACT_ATOMS: atom_id res chain seq x y z
N MET A 1 30.47 43.23 -9.92
CA MET A 1 30.96 42.46 -8.76
C MET A 1 29.92 42.18 -7.68
N LYS A 2 28.87 43.00 -7.49
CA LYS A 2 27.87 42.83 -6.41
C LYS A 2 26.87 41.66 -6.58
N LEU A 3 26.63 41.16 -7.79
CA LEU A 3 25.66 40.07 -8.04
C LEU A 3 26.15 38.70 -7.52
N LYS A 4 27.46 38.42 -7.60
CA LYS A 4 28.05 37.16 -7.12
C LYS A 4 28.02 37.01 -5.59
N LEU A 5 28.02 38.13 -4.85
CA LEU A 5 28.00 38.13 -3.38
C LEU A 5 26.60 37.83 -2.79
N LEU A 6 25.54 38.08 -3.56
CA LEU A 6 24.14 37.78 -3.18
C LEU A 6 23.72 36.36 -3.61
N LEU A 7 24.26 35.85 -4.72
CA LEU A 7 23.96 34.51 -5.23
C LEU A 7 24.53 33.39 -4.34
N TRP A 8 25.66 33.61 -3.67
CA TRP A 8 26.28 32.63 -2.77
C TRP A 8 25.46 32.28 -1.53
N PRO A 9 25.01 33.26 -0.70
CA PRO A 9 24.16 32.96 0.45
C PRO A 9 22.79 32.42 0.02
N LEU A 10 22.26 32.87 -1.12
CA LEU A 10 21.01 32.34 -1.67
C LEU A 10 21.17 30.88 -2.11
N GLY A 11 22.31 30.54 -2.73
CA GLY A 11 22.65 29.17 -3.10
C GLY A 11 22.78 28.25 -1.89
N ILE A 12 23.50 28.69 -0.84
CA ILE A 12 23.65 27.93 0.41
C ILE A 12 22.28 27.73 1.08
N PHE A 13 21.45 28.78 1.14
CA PHE A 13 20.11 28.70 1.71
C PHE A 13 19.23 27.72 0.93
N LEU A 14 19.21 27.81 -0.41
CA LEU A 14 18.49 26.86 -1.27
C LEU A 14 18.96 25.43 -1.05
N THR A 15 20.27 25.18 -1.00
CA THR A 15 20.80 23.83 -0.72
C THR A 15 20.42 23.34 0.67
N GLY A 16 20.46 24.20 1.69
CA GLY A 16 20.06 23.84 3.06
C GLY A 16 18.58 23.46 3.14
N VAL A 17 17.71 24.21 2.48
CA VAL A 17 16.27 23.90 2.38
C VAL A 17 16.03 22.60 1.63
N LEU A 18 16.75 22.36 0.52
CA LEU A 18 16.63 21.14 -0.28
C LEU A 18 17.05 19.91 0.52
N VAL A 19 18.16 20.01 1.27
CA VAL A 19 18.63 18.94 2.16
C VAL A 19 17.61 18.70 3.27
N ALA A 20 17.14 19.74 3.95
CA ALA A 20 16.15 19.61 5.02
C ALA A 20 14.84 18.97 4.53
N PHE A 21 14.38 19.34 3.33
CA PHE A 21 13.19 18.78 2.71
C PHE A 21 13.38 17.32 2.26
N ALA A 22 14.54 17.00 1.67
CA ALA A 22 14.87 15.62 1.31
C ALA A 22 14.97 14.73 2.55
N THR A 23 15.61 15.21 3.62
CA THR A 23 15.72 14.46 4.87
C THR A 23 14.36 14.20 5.51
N THR A 24 13.45 15.16 5.54
CA THR A 24 12.11 14.92 6.13
C THR A 24 11.32 13.90 5.34
N LEU A 25 11.36 13.95 4.01
CA LEU A 25 10.66 12.95 3.17
C LEU A 25 11.24 11.54 3.31
N PHE A 26 12.56 11.39 3.40
CA PHE A 26 13.19 10.07 3.45
C PHE A 26 13.25 9.46 4.86
N LEU A 27 13.23 10.28 5.91
CA LEU A 27 13.31 9.82 7.31
C LEU A 27 11.92 9.56 7.94
N THR A 28 10.84 10.00 7.29
CA THR A 28 9.46 9.76 7.74
C THR A 28 8.92 8.42 7.25
N VAL A 29 7.87 7.94 7.91
CA VAL A 29 6.99 6.85 7.45
C VAL A 29 5.66 7.45 7.00
N SER A 30 5.16 6.99 5.86
CA SER A 30 3.81 7.31 5.38
C SER A 30 2.93 6.07 5.31
N PHE A 31 1.62 6.26 5.16
CA PHE A 31 0.69 5.14 4.93
C PHE A 31 0.92 4.44 3.58
N GLU A 32 1.36 5.18 2.56
CA GLU A 32 1.75 4.61 1.26
C GLU A 32 2.93 3.62 1.41
N ASP A 33 3.86 3.90 2.33
CA ASP A 33 4.97 2.99 2.66
C ASP A 33 4.46 1.65 3.22
N VAL A 34 3.39 1.70 4.04
CA VAL A 34 2.73 0.50 4.60
C VAL A 34 2.03 -0.30 3.50
N LEU A 35 1.26 0.38 2.65
CA LEU A 35 0.56 -0.25 1.52
C LEU A 35 1.52 -1.00 0.60
N LEU A 36 2.64 -0.38 0.20
CA LEU A 36 3.62 -1.01 -0.66
C LEU A 36 4.27 -2.24 0.01
N LYS A 37 4.75 -2.09 1.25
CA LYS A 37 5.45 -3.18 1.97
C LYS A 37 4.56 -4.38 2.27
N LYS A 38 3.28 -4.14 2.63
CA LYS A 38 2.28 -5.19 2.86
C LYS A 38 1.64 -5.70 1.57
N LYS A 39 1.99 -5.14 0.40
CA LYS A 39 1.41 -5.49 -0.90
C LYS A 39 -0.12 -5.35 -0.88
N GLN A 40 -0.59 -4.18 -0.48
CA GLN A 40 -2.01 -3.82 -0.40
C GLN A 40 -2.28 -2.50 -1.12
N ILE A 41 -3.54 -2.27 -1.51
CA ILE A 41 -3.95 -0.99 -2.10
C ILE A 41 -4.83 -0.19 -1.15
N HIS A 42 -4.93 1.11 -1.40
CA HIS A 42 -5.83 1.99 -0.66
C HIS A 42 -7.29 1.64 -0.94
N ALA A 43 -8.08 1.41 0.10
CA ALA A 43 -9.49 1.01 -0.04
C ALA A 43 -10.33 2.04 -0.80
N GLY A 44 -10.01 3.34 -0.66
CA GLY A 44 -10.68 4.44 -1.37
C GLY A 44 -10.58 4.40 -2.90
N HIS A 45 -9.73 3.56 -3.49
CA HIS A 45 -9.70 3.35 -4.94
C HIS A 45 -10.83 2.42 -5.41
N LEU A 46 -11.48 1.71 -4.49
CA LEU A 46 -12.54 0.75 -4.75
C LEU A 46 -13.84 1.21 -4.10
N ASN A 47 -14.96 0.97 -4.78
CA ASN A 47 -16.29 1.18 -4.23
C ASN A 47 -16.69 -0.04 -3.40
N ALA A 48 -16.88 0.16 -2.09
CA ALA A 48 -17.32 -0.84 -1.12
C ALA A 48 -16.54 -2.18 -1.20
N PRO A 49 -15.20 -2.17 -1.03
CA PRO A 49 -14.41 -3.39 -1.06
C PRO A 49 -14.82 -4.34 0.06
N TRP A 50 -14.94 -5.63 -0.28
CA TRP A 50 -15.36 -6.67 0.65
C TRP A 50 -14.70 -8.00 0.28
N PRO A 51 -14.32 -8.86 1.25
CA PRO A 51 -13.81 -10.19 0.95
C PRO A 51 -14.75 -10.96 0.02
N GLY A 52 -14.18 -11.63 -0.99
CA GLY A 52 -14.94 -12.40 -1.98
C GLY A 52 -15.45 -11.61 -3.19
N LYS A 53 -15.35 -10.27 -3.19
CA LYS A 53 -15.64 -9.46 -4.39
C LYS A 53 -14.49 -9.53 -5.39
N ALA A 54 -14.84 -9.56 -6.67
CA ALA A 54 -13.89 -9.51 -7.79
C ALA A 54 -13.85 -8.10 -8.38
N TYR A 55 -12.64 -7.59 -8.64
CA TYR A 55 -12.41 -6.30 -9.29
C TYR A 55 -11.54 -6.49 -10.53
N ALA A 56 -11.78 -5.65 -11.54
CA ALA A 56 -10.94 -5.59 -12.73
C ALA A 56 -9.79 -4.60 -12.52
N TYR A 57 -8.61 -4.96 -13.00
CA TYR A 57 -7.45 -4.10 -13.10
C TYR A 57 -7.09 -3.94 -14.58
N TYR A 58 -7.03 -2.71 -15.06
CA TYR A 58 -6.71 -2.40 -16.45
C TYR A 58 -5.22 -2.16 -16.59
N LYS A 59 -4.51 -3.08 -17.28
CA LYS A 59 -3.05 -3.04 -17.40
C LYS A 59 -2.51 -1.78 -18.09
N PRO A 60 -3.12 -1.25 -19.16
CA PRO A 60 -2.58 -0.09 -19.86
C PRO A 60 -2.56 1.20 -19.04
N THR A 61 -3.58 1.44 -18.18
CA THR A 61 -3.60 2.63 -17.30
C THR A 61 -3.01 2.36 -15.92
N GLY A 62 -2.90 1.09 -15.55
CA GLY A 62 -2.42 0.67 -14.23
C GLY A 62 -3.42 0.93 -13.10
N GLN A 63 -4.72 0.95 -13.40
CA GLN A 63 -5.77 1.32 -12.43
C GLN A 63 -6.83 0.23 -12.27
N PHE A 64 -7.41 0.17 -11.06
CA PHE A 64 -8.58 -0.64 -10.80
C PHE A 64 -9.85 0.04 -11.32
N VAL A 65 -10.75 -0.77 -11.89
CA VAL A 65 -12.14 -0.38 -12.05
C VAL A 65 -12.75 -0.31 -10.66
N SER A 66 -13.27 0.86 -10.28
CA SER A 66 -13.72 1.11 -8.91
C SER A 66 -14.93 0.26 -8.51
N THR A 67 -15.77 -0.16 -9.46
CA THR A 67 -16.94 -1.01 -9.19
C THR A 67 -16.58 -2.49 -9.23
N PRO A 68 -17.08 -3.32 -8.30
CA PRO A 68 -16.87 -4.76 -8.35
C PRO A 68 -17.58 -5.36 -9.56
N LEU A 69 -16.94 -6.34 -10.20
CA LEU A 69 -17.55 -7.13 -11.28
C LEU A 69 -18.60 -8.10 -10.72
N CYS A 70 -18.24 -8.79 -9.63
CA CYS A 70 -19.10 -9.82 -9.06
C CYS A 70 -18.75 -10.10 -7.59
N SER A 71 -19.64 -10.80 -6.90
CA SER A 71 -19.44 -11.29 -5.53
C SER A 71 -19.74 -12.78 -5.45
N LYS A 72 -19.14 -13.47 -4.50
CA LYS A 72 -19.44 -14.87 -4.21
C LYS A 72 -20.71 -15.01 -3.37
N GLU A 73 -21.47 -16.08 -3.62
CA GLU A 73 -22.83 -16.30 -3.07
C GLU A 73 -22.90 -16.43 -1.56
N GLN A 74 -21.84 -16.95 -0.92
CA GLN A 74 -21.80 -17.20 0.53
C GLN A 74 -20.38 -17.01 1.05
N THR A 75 -19.84 -15.80 0.89
CA THR A 75 -18.56 -15.50 1.53
C THR A 75 -18.78 -15.40 3.03
N GLU A 76 -18.51 -16.46 3.79
CA GLU A 76 -18.40 -16.36 5.23
C GLU A 76 -17.22 -15.43 5.54
N VAL A 77 -17.56 -14.22 6.00
CA VAL A 77 -16.59 -13.22 6.40
C VAL A 77 -16.34 -13.38 7.88
N SER A 78 -15.11 -13.74 8.22
CA SER A 78 -14.64 -13.71 9.59
C SER A 78 -14.02 -12.35 9.87
N ILE A 79 -14.43 -11.77 10.99
CA ILE A 79 -13.81 -10.58 11.55
C ILE A 79 -12.75 -11.06 12.54
N SER A 80 -11.53 -10.57 12.42
CA SER A 80 -10.47 -10.86 13.40
C SER A 80 -10.93 -10.41 14.78
N LYS A 81 -10.93 -11.33 15.75
CA LYS A 81 -11.36 -11.05 17.14
C LYS A 81 -10.41 -10.09 17.87
N LEU A 82 -9.18 -9.98 17.40
CA LEU A 82 -8.18 -9.04 17.91
C LEU A 82 -7.86 -8.03 16.80
N PRO A 83 -7.78 -6.72 17.14
CA PRO A 83 -7.31 -5.72 16.19
C PRO A 83 -5.88 -6.07 15.75
N GLU A 84 -5.64 -6.08 14.45
CA GLU A 84 -4.31 -6.24 13.87
C GLU A 84 -3.66 -4.84 13.91
N THR A 85 -2.82 -4.60 14.91
CA THR A 85 -2.04 -3.36 14.99
C THR A 85 -0.86 -3.48 14.04
N VAL A 86 -0.81 -2.59 13.06
CA VAL A 86 0.33 -2.46 12.15
C VAL A 86 1.25 -1.39 12.68
N GLU A 87 2.48 -1.77 13.01
CA GLU A 87 3.52 -0.85 13.47
C GLU A 87 4.60 -0.72 12.41
N ALA A 88 4.68 0.45 11.77
CA ALA A 88 5.63 0.74 10.71
C ALA A 88 6.66 1.77 11.18
N HIS A 89 7.93 1.50 10.89
CA HIS A 89 9.06 2.33 11.33
C HIS A 89 10.03 2.60 10.20
N ASN A 90 10.56 3.82 10.14
CA ASN A 90 11.68 4.17 9.27
C ASN A 90 12.98 3.96 10.05
N LYS A 91 13.76 2.95 9.65
CA LYS A 91 15.01 2.56 10.33
C LYS A 91 16.01 3.72 10.38
N LEU A 92 16.18 4.44 9.27
CA LEU A 92 17.08 5.60 9.21
C LEU A 92 16.55 6.78 10.02
N GLY A 93 15.24 7.04 9.95
CA GLY A 93 14.59 8.06 10.77
C GLY A 93 14.79 7.83 12.26
N LEU A 94 14.61 6.58 12.73
CA LEU A 94 14.84 6.20 14.12
C LEU A 94 16.31 6.38 14.53
N GLN A 95 17.26 5.91 13.71
CA GLN A 95 18.69 6.07 14.00
C GLN A 95 19.10 7.55 14.03
N PHE A 96 18.59 8.35 13.11
CA PHE A 96 18.84 9.78 13.08
C PHE A 96 18.27 10.49 14.31
N ALA A 97 17.02 10.17 14.70
CA ALA A 97 16.40 10.73 15.90
C ALA A 97 17.19 10.36 17.18
N GLN A 98 17.66 9.11 17.29
CA GLN A 98 18.51 8.66 18.39
C GLN A 98 19.86 9.38 18.42
N ALA A 99 20.53 9.52 17.27
CA ALA A 99 21.80 10.23 17.17
C ALA A 99 21.65 11.72 17.54
N MET A 100 20.58 12.37 17.08
CA MET A 100 20.28 13.75 17.43
C MET A 100 20.01 13.92 18.92
N ALA A 101 19.25 13.00 19.55
CA ALA A 101 19.01 13.01 20.99
C ALA A 101 20.32 12.86 21.81
N TYR A 102 21.25 12.02 21.34
CA TYR A 102 22.56 11.87 21.98
C TYR A 102 23.40 13.15 21.88
N VAL A 103 23.43 13.79 20.71
CA VAL A 103 24.21 15.02 20.47
C VAL A 103 23.64 16.20 21.27
N THR A 104 22.31 16.37 21.30
CA THR A 104 21.67 17.44 22.10
C THR A 104 21.86 17.22 23.60
N GLY A 105 21.75 15.96 24.06
CA GLY A 105 21.98 15.59 25.46
C GLY A 105 23.44 15.76 25.91
N THR A 106 24.41 15.52 25.03
CA THR A 106 25.85 15.66 25.36
C THR A 106 26.35 17.10 25.29
N LEU A 107 25.78 17.95 24.42
CA LEU A 107 26.19 19.34 24.28
C LEU A 107 25.49 20.30 25.25
N GLY A 108 24.56 19.82 26.08
CA GLY A 108 23.84 20.64 27.06
C GLY A 108 23.03 21.79 26.43
N VAL A 109 22.74 21.69 25.13
CA VAL A 109 22.04 22.74 24.38
C VAL A 109 20.54 22.56 24.61
N SER A 110 20.00 23.26 25.62
CA SER A 110 18.57 23.49 25.77
C SER A 110 18.11 24.49 24.70
N GLY A 111 18.13 24.06 23.45
CA GLY A 111 17.68 24.83 22.31
C GLY A 111 16.30 24.36 21.86
N ASP A 112 15.30 25.23 22.01
CA ASP A 112 13.90 25.07 21.60
C ASP A 112 13.69 24.96 20.06
N GLY A 113 14.75 24.62 19.32
CA GLY A 113 14.82 24.51 17.87
C GLY A 113 15.34 23.15 17.39
N GLY A 114 15.11 22.11 18.18
CA GLY A 114 15.52 20.75 17.85
C GLY A 114 14.94 20.32 16.50
N PHE A 115 15.81 19.88 15.58
CA PHE A 115 15.39 19.15 14.39
C PHE A 115 14.77 17.83 14.84
N GLU A 116 13.49 17.86 15.18
CA GLU A 116 12.70 16.68 15.49
C GLU A 116 12.20 16.10 14.17
N VAL A 117 12.67 14.90 13.84
CA VAL A 117 12.08 14.14 12.74
C VAL A 117 10.75 13.59 13.23
N LYS A 118 9.66 14.29 12.90
CA LYS A 118 8.30 13.84 13.18
C LYS A 118 7.98 12.59 12.34
N ALA A 119 7.07 11.76 12.83
CA ALA A 119 6.53 10.60 12.08
C ALA A 119 7.59 9.57 11.61
N VAL A 120 8.60 9.28 12.43
CA VAL A 120 9.53 8.15 12.21
C VAL A 120 8.89 6.77 12.44
N SER A 121 7.73 6.77 13.08
CA SER A 121 6.90 5.59 13.37
C SER A 121 5.43 5.90 13.10
N LEU A 122 4.71 4.92 12.58
CA LEU A 122 3.28 4.95 12.34
C LEU A 122 2.66 3.68 12.95
N VAL A 123 1.76 3.86 13.91
CA VAL A 123 1.05 2.77 14.59
C VAL A 123 -0.43 2.91 14.27
N MET A 124 -1.01 1.88 13.66
CA MET A 124 -2.41 1.90 13.24
C MET A 124 -3.11 0.60 13.67
N PRO A 125 -4.10 0.68 14.56
CA PRO A 125 -4.97 -0.47 14.84
C PRO A 125 -5.95 -0.66 13.68
N PHE A 126 -6.02 -1.88 13.15
CA PHE A 126 -7.01 -2.23 12.13
C PHE A 126 -7.92 -3.36 12.57
N GLU A 127 -9.19 -3.26 12.22
CA GLU A 127 -10.09 -4.41 12.15
C GLU A 127 -9.89 -5.10 10.79
N LYS A 128 -9.48 -6.36 10.81
CA LYS A 128 -9.32 -7.16 9.59
C LYS A 128 -10.51 -8.04 9.37
N GLN A 129 -11.05 -7.96 8.16
CA GLN A 129 -12.08 -8.85 7.66
C GLN A 129 -11.52 -9.69 6.52
N PHE A 130 -11.79 -10.99 6.54
CA PHE A 130 -11.28 -11.93 5.54
C PHE A 130 -12.27 -13.05 5.28
N SER A 131 -12.18 -13.66 4.10
CA SER A 131 -12.98 -14.85 3.78
C SER A 131 -12.32 -16.11 4.36
N THR A 132 -13.11 -16.93 5.05
CA THR A 132 -12.68 -18.26 5.53
C THR A 132 -13.00 -19.39 4.54
N THR A 133 -13.79 -19.10 3.50
CA THR A 133 -14.28 -20.09 2.54
C THR A 133 -13.46 -20.05 1.25
N SER A 134 -12.76 -21.14 0.95
CA SER A 134 -11.91 -21.25 -0.25
C SER A 134 -12.70 -21.61 -1.53
N GLN A 135 -13.93 -22.13 -1.41
CA GLN A 135 -14.65 -22.81 -2.50
C GLN A 135 -16.11 -22.38 -2.69
N THR A 136 -16.40 -21.07 -2.67
CA THR A 136 -17.72 -20.57 -3.11
C THR A 136 -17.66 -20.03 -4.54
N ALA A 137 -18.70 -20.35 -5.31
CA ALA A 137 -18.90 -19.87 -6.68
C ALA A 137 -19.34 -18.40 -6.68
N TYR A 138 -19.06 -17.71 -7.79
CA TYR A 138 -19.62 -16.39 -8.05
C TYR A 138 -21.13 -16.49 -8.25
N LEU A 139 -21.85 -15.42 -7.88
CA LEU A 139 -23.27 -15.28 -8.19
C LEU A 139 -23.50 -15.46 -9.69
N GLU A 140 -24.42 -16.35 -10.05
CA GLU A 140 -24.64 -16.75 -11.44
C GLU A 140 -24.90 -15.56 -12.37
N TYR A 141 -25.62 -14.55 -11.87
CA TYR A 141 -26.01 -13.38 -12.67
C TYR A 141 -24.83 -12.47 -13.09
N CYS A 142 -23.70 -12.50 -12.38
CA CYS A 142 -22.53 -11.67 -12.67
C CYS A 142 -21.29 -12.48 -13.05
N LEU A 143 -21.37 -13.82 -13.02
CA LEU A 143 -20.26 -14.69 -13.39
C LEU A 143 -19.77 -14.41 -14.82
N GLN A 144 -20.69 -14.16 -15.76
CA GLN A 144 -20.33 -13.90 -17.15
C GLN A 144 -19.43 -12.66 -17.30
N ASP A 145 -19.69 -11.58 -16.55
CA ASP A 145 -18.86 -10.37 -16.58
C ASP A 145 -17.42 -10.65 -16.11
N VAL A 146 -17.27 -11.53 -15.10
CA VAL A 146 -15.95 -11.98 -14.63
C VAL A 146 -15.24 -12.79 -15.71
N VAL A 147 -15.96 -13.70 -16.38
CA VAL A 147 -15.43 -14.55 -17.47
C VAL A 147 -14.98 -13.68 -18.64
N ASP A 148 -15.84 -12.79 -19.12
CA ASP A 148 -15.57 -11.95 -20.28
C ASP A 148 -14.41 -10.99 -20.00
N THR A 149 -14.36 -10.40 -18.80
CA THR A 149 -13.27 -9.49 -18.43
C THR A 149 -11.94 -10.23 -18.23
N ALA A 150 -11.96 -11.42 -17.62
CA ALA A 150 -10.75 -12.24 -17.44
C ALA A 150 -10.22 -12.81 -18.76
N ALA A 151 -11.07 -13.02 -19.76
CA ALA A 151 -10.67 -13.42 -21.10
C ALA A 151 -10.04 -12.27 -21.91
N HIS A 152 -10.28 -11.01 -21.51
CA HIS A 152 -9.74 -9.86 -22.22
C HIS A 152 -8.25 -9.65 -21.92
N PRO A 153 -7.38 -9.58 -22.94
CA PRO A 153 -5.93 -9.58 -22.75
C PRO A 153 -5.40 -8.35 -21.98
N ASP A 154 -6.13 -7.23 -21.97
CA ASP A 154 -5.71 -6.01 -21.25
C ASP A 154 -6.12 -5.96 -19.77
N TYR A 155 -6.94 -6.90 -19.30
CA TYR A 155 -7.45 -6.88 -17.94
C TYR A 155 -6.87 -8.02 -17.09
N LEU A 156 -6.80 -7.77 -15.79
CA LEU A 156 -6.62 -8.79 -14.76
C LEU A 156 -7.82 -8.73 -13.84
N VAL A 157 -8.39 -9.89 -13.49
CA VAL A 157 -9.47 -9.93 -12.50
C VAL A 157 -8.90 -10.45 -11.18
N LEU A 158 -9.03 -9.66 -10.12
CA LEU A 158 -8.45 -9.96 -8.82
C LEU A 158 -9.57 -10.05 -7.77
N MET A 159 -9.50 -11.09 -6.94
CA MET A 159 -10.45 -11.30 -5.85
C MET A 159 -9.90 -10.70 -4.55
N VAL A 160 -10.73 -9.93 -3.85
CA VAL A 160 -10.40 -9.40 -2.53
C VAL A 160 -10.35 -10.55 -1.53
N THR A 161 -9.22 -10.68 -0.83
CA THR A 161 -9.04 -11.67 0.25
C THR A 161 -9.31 -11.06 1.60
N ASN A 162 -8.77 -9.86 1.83
CA ASN A 162 -8.83 -9.19 3.13
C ASN A 162 -9.13 -7.71 2.93
N VAL A 163 -9.90 -7.14 3.85
CA VAL A 163 -10.12 -5.69 3.95
C VAL A 163 -9.81 -5.27 5.39
N TYR A 164 -9.08 -4.18 5.52
CA TYR A 164 -8.69 -3.59 6.79
C TYR A 164 -9.43 -2.29 7.00
N PHE A 165 -10.09 -2.16 8.14
CA PHE A 165 -10.85 -0.99 8.54
C PHE A 165 -10.16 -0.32 9.72
N ALA A 166 -10.14 1.01 9.72
CA ALA A 166 -9.78 1.80 10.90
C ALA A 166 -10.99 2.62 11.34
N GLU A 167 -11.07 2.91 12.63
CA GLU A 167 -12.09 3.82 13.13
C GLU A 167 -11.83 5.24 12.58
N ASN A 168 -12.84 5.84 11.97
CA ASN A 168 -12.76 7.22 11.51
C ASN A 168 -12.88 8.17 12.71
N GLU A 169 -11.84 8.97 12.96
CA GLU A 169 -11.79 9.90 14.10
C GLU A 169 -12.93 10.92 14.14
N SER A 170 -13.51 11.27 12.98
CA SER A 170 -14.58 12.28 12.89
C SER A 170 -15.97 11.67 13.06
N THR A 171 -16.18 10.44 12.59
CA THR A 171 -17.52 9.83 12.57
C THR A 171 -17.67 8.65 13.54
N GLY A 172 -16.58 8.12 14.09
CA GLY A 172 -16.57 6.91 14.93
C GLY A 172 -17.00 5.64 14.19
N LEU A 173 -17.02 5.67 12.86
CA LEU A 173 -17.46 4.55 12.02
C LEU A 173 -16.25 3.86 11.38
N PRO A 174 -16.31 2.53 11.14
CA PRO A 174 -15.25 1.83 10.45
C PRO A 174 -15.13 2.32 9.00
N GLU A 175 -13.94 2.79 8.65
CA GLU A 175 -13.59 3.25 7.30
C GLU A 175 -12.56 2.29 6.71
N GLY A 176 -12.81 1.79 5.50
CA GLY A 176 -11.84 0.95 4.79
C GLY A 176 -10.55 1.70 4.53
N LYS A 177 -9.41 1.11 4.87
CA LYS A 177 -8.08 1.70 4.67
C LYS A 177 -7.23 0.89 3.70
N MET A 178 -7.18 -0.44 3.86
CA MET A 178 -6.35 -1.31 3.03
C MET A 178 -7.13 -2.49 2.47
N VAL A 179 -6.79 -2.87 1.25
CA VAL A 179 -7.39 -4.03 0.57
C VAL A 179 -6.28 -4.93 0.08
N GLY A 180 -6.35 -6.20 0.48
CA GLY A 180 -5.52 -7.29 -0.01
C GLY A 180 -6.25 -8.10 -1.06
N PHE A 181 -5.56 -8.39 -2.16
CA PHE A 181 -6.07 -9.27 -3.22
C PHE A 181 -5.37 -10.63 -3.19
N ASN A 182 -6.03 -11.63 -3.76
CA ASN A 182 -5.38 -12.88 -4.10
C ASN A 182 -4.29 -12.58 -5.15
N PRO A 183 -3.02 -12.94 -4.91
CA PRO A 183 -1.94 -12.69 -5.86
C PRO A 183 -2.12 -13.43 -7.18
N LYS A 184 -3.01 -14.45 -7.23
CA LYS A 184 -3.35 -15.14 -8.46
C LYS A 184 -4.62 -14.53 -9.06
N PRO A 185 -4.56 -13.94 -10.27
CA PRO A 185 -5.75 -13.45 -10.94
C PRO A 185 -6.68 -14.61 -11.29
N ILE A 186 -7.97 -14.30 -11.37
CA ILE A 186 -8.98 -15.23 -11.85
C ILE A 186 -8.77 -15.39 -13.35
N THR A 187 -8.66 -16.63 -13.78
CA THR A 187 -8.57 -16.99 -15.19
C THR A 187 -9.66 -18.01 -15.48
N PHE A 188 -10.26 -17.89 -16.66
CA PHE A 188 -11.21 -18.87 -17.18
C PHE A 188 -10.65 -19.43 -18.48
N ASN A 189 -9.54 -20.16 -18.38
CA ASN A 189 -9.02 -20.92 -19.50
C ASN A 189 -9.53 -22.36 -19.39
N TYR A 190 -10.10 -22.88 -20.49
CA TYR A 190 -10.07 -24.31 -20.78
C TYR A 190 -8.60 -24.72 -20.94
N CYS A 191 -7.89 -24.94 -19.84
CA CYS A 191 -6.62 -25.67 -19.87
C CYS A 191 -7.00 -27.14 -20.04
N ASP A 192 -7.02 -27.66 -21.27
CA ASP A 192 -6.99 -29.10 -21.50
C ASP A 192 -5.58 -29.59 -21.09
N PRO A 193 -5.44 -30.30 -19.96
CA PRO A 193 -4.14 -30.76 -19.48
C PRO A 193 -3.46 -31.73 -20.45
N ALA A 194 -4.18 -32.27 -21.45
CA ALA A 194 -3.62 -33.15 -22.47
C ALA A 194 -2.96 -32.40 -23.64
N ALA A 195 -3.34 -31.15 -23.90
CA ALA A 195 -2.90 -30.43 -25.10
C ALA A 195 -1.73 -29.48 -24.85
N ASN A 196 -1.77 -28.65 -23.80
CA ASN A 196 -0.79 -27.56 -23.60
C ASN A 196 -0.51 -27.29 -22.12
N ALA A 197 -0.04 -28.29 -21.37
CA ALA A 197 0.30 -28.15 -19.95
C ALA A 197 1.46 -27.15 -19.68
N ALA A 198 2.32 -26.89 -20.67
CA ALA A 198 3.46 -25.97 -20.54
C ALA A 198 3.08 -24.48 -20.68
N ASP A 199 1.96 -24.16 -21.34
CA ASP A 199 1.47 -22.79 -21.50
C ASP A 199 0.49 -22.38 -20.39
N CYS A 200 0.08 -23.31 -19.52
CA CYS A 200 -0.66 -23.04 -18.29
C CYS A 200 0.29 -22.70 -17.11
N ASP A 201 1.50 -22.22 -17.42
CA ASP A 201 2.35 -21.59 -16.42
C ASP A 201 1.76 -20.20 -16.18
N PHE A 202 0.88 -20.11 -15.18
CA PHE A 202 0.33 -18.85 -14.72
C PHE A 202 1.50 -18.04 -14.20
N GLU A 203 2.05 -17.19 -15.07
CA GLU A 203 2.97 -16.15 -14.67
C GLU A 203 2.32 -15.50 -13.46
N GLN A 204 2.96 -15.58 -12.28
CA GLN A 204 2.56 -14.73 -11.16
C GLN A 204 2.71 -13.34 -11.71
N VAL A 205 1.60 -12.78 -12.19
CA VAL A 205 1.62 -11.52 -12.91
C VAL A 205 2.07 -10.49 -11.90
N SER A 206 3.38 -10.24 -11.87
CA SER A 206 4.04 -9.24 -11.04
C SER A 206 3.80 -7.86 -11.66
N VAL A 207 2.57 -7.63 -12.13
CA VAL A 207 2.12 -6.29 -12.45
C VAL A 207 2.07 -5.60 -11.11
N ASP A 208 3.00 -4.67 -10.94
CA ASP A 208 3.11 -3.83 -9.76
C ASP A 208 1.91 -2.87 -9.75
N TYR A 209 0.74 -3.41 -9.38
CA TYR A 209 -0.51 -2.65 -9.26
C TYR A 209 -0.55 -1.78 -8.00
N TYR A 210 0.53 -1.80 -7.22
CA TYR A 210 0.76 -0.95 -6.09
C TYR A 210 1.27 0.41 -6.60
N ASP A 211 0.33 1.31 -6.86
CA ASP A 211 0.67 2.69 -7.21
C ASP A 211 1.28 3.41 -6.00
N ALA A 212 2.61 3.36 -5.91
CA ALA A 212 3.38 4.05 -4.89
C ALA A 212 4.21 5.18 -5.50
N ARG A 213 4.31 6.30 -4.79
CA ARG A 213 5.18 7.42 -5.17
C ARG A 213 6.64 6.97 -5.25
N TRP A 214 7.43 7.67 -6.07
CA TRP A 214 8.87 7.39 -6.23
C TRP A 214 9.62 7.30 -4.89
N VAL A 215 9.35 8.21 -3.95
CA VAL A 215 10.01 8.22 -2.63
C VAL A 215 9.75 6.91 -1.88
N THR A 216 8.50 6.44 -1.87
CA THR A 216 8.10 5.18 -1.24
C THR A 216 8.78 3.98 -1.88
N ARG A 217 8.87 3.94 -3.21
CA ARG A 217 9.60 2.89 -3.93
C ARG A 217 11.09 2.86 -3.57
N VAL A 218 11.72 4.04 -3.47
CA VAL A 218 13.13 4.13 -3.06
C VAL A 218 13.32 3.68 -1.61
N LYS A 219 12.41 4.08 -0.70
CA LYS A 219 12.44 3.64 0.70
C LYS A 219 12.32 2.12 0.82
N ASP A 220 11.45 1.48 0.03
CA ASP A 220 11.31 0.03 0.02
C ASP A 220 12.52 -0.67 -0.61
N PHE A 221 13.04 -0.15 -1.74
CA PHE A 221 14.24 -0.67 -2.39
C PHE A 221 15.47 -0.66 -1.46
N LEU A 222 15.61 0.39 -0.65
CA LEU A 222 16.67 0.52 0.34
C LEU A 222 16.35 -0.20 1.67
N ASP A 223 15.22 -0.88 1.77
CA ASP A 223 14.71 -1.57 2.97
C ASP A 223 14.68 -0.68 4.23
N LEU A 224 14.30 0.58 4.04
CA LEU A 224 14.24 1.58 5.12
C LEU A 224 13.02 1.40 6.02
N ILE A 225 11.99 0.73 5.53
CA ILE A 225 10.71 0.56 6.22
C ILE A 225 10.65 -0.83 6.83
N SER A 226 10.49 -0.87 8.15
CA SER A 226 10.20 -2.08 8.92
C SER A 226 8.74 -2.09 9.31
N ILE A 227 8.08 -3.25 9.20
CA ILE A 227 6.70 -3.42 9.69
C ILE A 227 6.64 -4.65 10.58
N SER A 228 6.09 -4.49 11.79
CA SER A 228 5.70 -5.57 12.70
C SER A 228 4.18 -5.74 12.73
#